data_AF-A0A949IYW0-F1
#
_entry.id   AF-A0A949IYW0-F1
#
_cell.length_a   1.000
_cell.length_b   1.000
_cell.length_c   1.000
_cell.angle_alpha   90.00
_cell.angle_beta   90.00
_cell.angle_gamma   90.00
#
_symmetry.space_group_name_H-M   'P 1'
#
loop_
_entity.id
_entity.type
_entity.pdbx_description
1 polymer ?
#
loop_
_entity_poly.entity_id
_entity_poly.type
_entity_poly.pdbx_seq_one_letter_code
_entity_poly.pdbx_strand_id
1 'polypeptide(L)'
;MTQELAKQLKDAGFPQQKSGSGAYIPNLSELISACGKYFWNLRHTPDGKWLASAHFTAKDSKIPYYESVTYDEADAAVAELYLAMKLYERENNK
;
A
#
# COMPACT_ATOMS: atom_id res chain seq x y z
N MET A 1 -5.07 -5.02 -11.13
CA MET A 1 -5.63 -3.85 -10.37
C MET A 1 -6.97 -3.34 -10.92
N THR A 2 -7.93 -3.02 -10.05
CA THR A 2 -9.28 -2.54 -10.42
C THR A 2 -9.39 -1.00 -10.41
N GLN A 3 -10.40 -0.44 -11.11
CA GLN A 3 -10.68 1.00 -11.08
C GLN A 3 -11.13 1.50 -9.69
N GLU A 4 -11.80 0.65 -8.92
CA GLU A 4 -12.21 0.97 -7.55
C GLU A 4 -10.99 1.14 -6.64
N LEU A 5 -10.01 0.22 -6.73
CA LEU A 5 -8.78 0.32 -5.96
C LEU A 5 -7.96 1.55 -6.36
N ALA A 6 -7.88 1.87 -7.66
CA ALA A 6 -7.24 3.10 -8.13
C ALA A 6 -7.92 4.37 -7.58
N LYS A 7 -9.25 4.36 -7.44
CA LYS A 7 -10.00 5.45 -6.81
C LYS A 7 -9.68 5.56 -5.31
N GLN A 8 -9.66 4.45 -4.59
CA GLN A 8 -9.31 4.43 -3.16
C GLN A 8 -7.90 4.97 -2.91
N LEU A 9 -6.92 4.59 -3.76
CA LEU A 9 -5.56 5.13 -3.70
C LEU A 9 -5.55 6.66 -3.88
N LYS A 10 -6.31 7.16 -4.86
CA LYS A 10 -6.47 8.60 -5.07
C LYS A 10 -7.06 9.28 -3.83
N ASP A 11 -8.13 8.73 -3.27
CA ASP A 11 -8.81 9.28 -2.09
C ASP A 11 -7.93 9.21 -0.82
N ALA A 12 -7.03 8.22 -0.74
CA ALA A 12 -6.02 8.09 0.31
C ALA A 12 -4.79 9.01 0.14
N GLY A 13 -4.75 9.83 -0.91
CA GLY A 13 -3.67 10.78 -1.17
C GLY A 13 -2.45 10.17 -1.85
N PHE A 14 -2.62 9.07 -2.60
CA PHE A 14 -1.52 8.47 -3.36
C PHE A 14 -0.88 9.49 -4.31
N PRO A 15 0.47 9.58 -4.37
CA PRO A 15 1.16 10.52 -5.26
C PRO A 15 0.79 10.27 -6.72
N GLN A 16 0.03 11.18 -7.32
CA GLN A 16 -0.36 11.08 -8.72
C GLN A 16 0.69 11.77 -9.58
N GLN A 17 1.26 11.06 -10.56
CA GLN A 17 1.90 11.75 -11.67
C GLN A 17 0.84 12.57 -12.40
N LYS A 18 1.20 13.75 -12.93
CA LYS A 18 0.30 14.63 -13.69
C LYS A 18 -0.21 13.89 -14.94
N SER A 19 -1.24 13.08 -14.79
CA SER A 19 -1.91 12.40 -15.89
C SER A 19 -3.13 13.22 -16.27
N GLY A 20 -3.17 13.66 -17.53
CA GLY A 20 -4.29 14.45 -18.05
C GLY A 20 -5.60 13.67 -17.96
N SER A 21 -6.58 14.26 -17.26
CA SER A 21 -8.02 13.94 -17.25
C SER A 21 -8.49 12.50 -16.99
N GLY A 22 -7.62 11.49 -16.94
CA GLY A 22 -7.95 10.08 -16.70
C GLY A 22 -7.66 9.59 -15.28
N ALA A 23 -8.32 8.49 -14.88
CA ALA A 23 -7.97 7.76 -13.67
C ALA A 23 -6.54 7.21 -13.83
N TYR A 24 -5.59 7.77 -13.07
CA TYR A 24 -4.22 7.30 -13.05
C TYR A 24 -4.14 5.98 -12.27
N ILE A 25 -3.67 4.94 -12.95
CA ILE A 25 -3.43 3.62 -12.36
C ILE A 25 -1.91 3.52 -12.15
N PRO A 26 -1.42 3.56 -10.89
CA PRO A 26 0.00 3.43 -10.61
C PRO A 26 0.51 2.04 -10.94
N ASN A 27 1.77 1.91 -11.34
CA ASN A 27 2.42 0.62 -11.50
C ASN A 27 3.01 0.10 -10.17
N LEU A 28 3.43 -1.17 -10.16
CA LEU A 28 3.99 -1.83 -8.97
C LEU A 28 5.18 -1.07 -8.37
N SER A 29 6.09 -0.54 -9.20
CA SER A 29 7.27 0.19 -8.72
C SER A 29 6.88 1.50 -8.04
N GLU A 30 5.85 2.18 -8.54
CA GLU A 30 5.33 3.42 -7.95
C GLU A 30 4.65 3.14 -6.61
N LEU A 31 3.86 2.06 -6.54
CA LEU A 31 3.23 1.60 -5.30
C LEU A 31 4.26 1.28 -4.21
N ILE A 32 5.28 0.49 -4.54
CA ILE A 32 6.36 0.14 -3.60
C ILE A 32 7.10 1.41 -3.14
N SER A 33 7.38 2.31 -4.08
CA SER A 33 8.05 3.58 -3.78
C SER A 33 7.21 4.47 -2.85
N ALA A 34 5.89 4.48 -3.02
CA ALA A 34 4.97 5.24 -2.18
C ALA A 34 4.84 4.68 -0.76
N CYS A 35 4.93 3.35 -0.59
CA CYS A 35 5.02 2.71 0.73
C CYS A 35 6.32 3.08 1.47
N GLY A 36 7.37 3.44 0.73
CA GLY A 36 8.60 4.02 1.25
C GLY A 36 9.34 3.07 2.22
N LYS A 37 10.00 3.66 3.23
CA LYS A 37 10.89 2.94 4.17
C LYS A 37 10.21 1.86 5.01
N TYR A 38 8.89 1.89 5.09
CA TYR A 38 8.14 0.93 5.90
C TYR A 38 7.81 -0.34 5.13
N PHE A 39 7.88 -0.29 3.79
CA PHE A 39 7.71 -1.46 2.97
C PHE A 39 8.78 -2.50 3.30
N TRP A 40 8.33 -3.68 3.73
CA TRP A 40 9.23 -4.73 4.21
C TRP A 40 9.51 -5.76 3.13
N ASN A 41 8.46 -6.31 2.52
CA ASN A 41 8.62 -7.28 1.44
C ASN A 41 7.39 -7.37 0.54
N LEU A 42 7.63 -7.93 -0.65
CA LEU A 42 6.62 -8.50 -1.51
C LEU A 42 7.13 -9.87 -1.96
N ARG A 43 6.35 -10.92 -1.73
CA ARG A 43 6.72 -12.28 -2.12
C ARG A 43 5.52 -13.07 -2.59
N HIS A 44 5.78 -14.03 -3.46
CA HIS A 44 4.79 -15.02 -3.86
C HIS A 44 4.69 -16.11 -2.79
N THR A 45 3.47 -16.45 -2.40
CA THR A 45 3.17 -17.45 -1.38
C THR A 45 2.85 -18.81 -2.01
N PRO A 46 2.99 -19.93 -1.26
CA PRO A 46 2.76 -21.28 -1.80
C PRO A 46 1.32 -21.52 -2.30
N ASP A 47 0.34 -20.75 -1.81
CA ASP A 47 -1.06 -20.76 -2.24
C ASP A 47 -1.32 -19.98 -3.54
N GLY A 48 -0.27 -19.46 -4.19
CA GLY A 48 -0.38 -18.79 -5.48
C GLY A 48 -0.71 -17.30 -5.42
N LYS A 49 -0.60 -16.68 -4.24
CA LYS A 49 -0.90 -15.27 -4.01
C LYS A 49 0.36 -14.43 -3.83
N TRP A 50 0.19 -13.12 -3.91
CA TRP A 50 1.19 -12.12 -3.55
C TRP A 50 0.93 -11.63 -2.13
N LEU A 51 1.93 -11.79 -1.25
CA LEU A 51 1.97 -11.20 0.07
C LEU A 51 2.79 -9.92 0.03
N ALA A 52 2.16 -8.79 0.29
CA ALA A 52 2.83 -7.52 0.55
C ALA A 52 2.81 -7.25 2.05
N SER A 53 3.98 -6.91 2.62
CA SER A 53 4.09 -6.62 4.06
C SER A 53 4.82 -5.31 4.31
N ALA A 54 4.44 -4.65 5.39
CA ALA A 54 5.13 -3.47 5.89
C ALA A 54 5.27 -3.49 7.41
N HIS A 55 6.25 -2.74 7.88
CA HIS A 55 6.65 -2.68 9.27
C HIS A 55 6.78 -1.22 9.69
N PHE A 56 5.95 -0.81 10.66
CA PHE A 56 5.88 0.55 11.19
C PHE A 56 6.25 0.58 12.65
N THR A 57 6.90 1.67 13.04
CA THR A 57 7.06 2.02 14.45
C THR A 57 6.41 3.38 14.63
N ALA A 58 5.27 3.43 15.31
CA ALA A 58 4.70 4.72 15.72
C ALA A 58 5.68 5.42 16.67
N LYS A 59 5.77 6.75 16.59
CA LYS A 59 6.76 7.55 17.36
C LYS A 59 6.73 7.25 18.86
N ASP A 60 5.55 6.95 19.40
CA ASP A 60 5.33 6.72 20.83
C ASP A 60 5.07 5.24 21.18
N SER A 61 5.09 4.34 20.19
CA SER A 61 4.91 2.91 20.44
C SER A 61 6.24 2.20 20.61
N LYS A 62 6.41 1.50 21.74
CA LYS A 62 7.52 0.55 21.95
C LYS A 62 7.33 -0.75 21.17
N ILE A 63 6.11 -1.01 20.67
CA ILE A 63 5.78 -2.24 19.96
C ILE A 63 5.71 -1.93 18.46
N PRO A 64 6.52 -2.59 17.63
CA PRO A 64 6.41 -2.49 16.19
C PRO A 64 5.07 -3.05 15.69
N TYR A 65 4.44 -2.32 14.77
CA TYR A 65 3.24 -2.77 14.07
C TYR A 65 3.63 -3.43 12.75
N TYR A 66 3.10 -4.63 12.51
CA TYR A 66 3.31 -5.39 11.29
C TYR A 66 1.97 -5.52 10.56
N GLU A 67 1.96 -5.11 9.30
CA GLU A 67 0.81 -5.25 8.42
C GLU A 67 1.18 -6.14 7.24
N SER A 68 0.30 -7.06 6.87
CA SER A 68 0.50 -7.89 5.70
C SER A 68 -0.82 -8.24 5.04
N VAL A 69 -0.87 -8.06 3.73
CA VAL A 69 -2.05 -8.36 2.92
C VAL A 69 -1.70 -9.38 1.85
N THR A 70 -2.64 -10.24 1.50
CA THR A 70 -2.50 -11.21 0.41
C THR A 70 -3.53 -10.95 -0.69
N TYR A 71 -3.07 -10.94 -1.94
CA TYR A 71 -3.89 -10.71 -3.13
C TYR A 71 -3.43 -11.57 -4.30
N ASP A 72 -4.29 -11.80 -5.28
CA ASP A 72 -3.96 -12.61 -6.46
C ASP A 72 -2.96 -11.90 -7.40
N GLU A 73 -2.94 -10.56 -7.39
CA GLU A 73 -2.05 -9.73 -8.20
C GLU A 73 -1.07 -8.92 -7.32
N ALA A 74 0.17 -8.77 -7.78
CA ALA A 74 1.23 -8.08 -7.04
C ALA A 74 0.94 -6.60 -6.80
N ASP A 75 0.41 -5.90 -7.80
CA ASP A 75 0.04 -4.49 -7.73
C ASP A 75 -1.13 -4.28 -6.76
N ALA A 76 -2.14 -5.15 -6.79
CA ALA A 76 -3.25 -5.14 -5.85
C ALA A 76 -2.76 -5.34 -4.41
N ALA A 77 -1.84 -6.29 -4.18
CA ALA A 77 -1.27 -6.53 -2.85
C ALA A 77 -0.59 -5.27 -2.28
N VAL A 78 0.25 -4.59 -3.08
CA VAL A 78 0.96 -3.39 -2.59
C VAL A 78 0.02 -2.18 -2.47
N ALA A 79 -0.97 -2.05 -3.35
CA ALA A 79 -1.99 -1.01 -3.25
C ALA A 79 -2.80 -1.12 -1.96
N GLU A 80 -3.23 -2.32 -1.60
CA GLU A 80 -4.00 -2.58 -0.38
C GLU A 80 -3.16 -2.40 0.88
N LEU A 81 -1.89 -2.81 0.82
CA LEU A 81 -0.94 -2.50 1.87
C LEU A 81 -0.84 -0.99 2.09
N TYR A 82 -0.69 -0.21 1.01
CA TYR A 82 -0.63 1.25 1.10
C TYR A 82 -1.88 1.85 1.76
N LEU A 83 -3.07 1.35 1.43
CA LEU A 83 -4.32 1.80 2.05
C LEU A 83 -4.35 1.50 3.55
N ALA A 84 -3.98 0.28 3.94
CA ALA A 84 -3.89 -0.11 5.36
C ALA A 84 -2.93 0.81 6.13
N MET A 85 -1.79 1.16 5.51
CA MET A 85 -0.83 2.12 6.09
C MET A 85 -1.44 3.50 6.32
N LYS A 86 -2.18 4.02 5.33
CA LYS A 86 -2.78 5.36 5.42
C LYS A 86 -3.91 5.41 6.46
N LEU A 87 -4.66 4.32 6.60
CA LEU A 87 -5.64 4.19 7.67
C LEU A 87 -4.95 4.20 9.03
N TYR A 88 -3.90 3.40 9.22
CA TYR A 88 -3.12 3.39 10.45
C TYR A 88 -2.56 4.77 10.80
N GLU A 89 -1.94 5.46 9.84
CA GLU A 89 -1.42 6.82 10.03
C GLU A 89 -2.51 7.81 10.46
N ARG A 90 -3.71 7.71 9.87
CA ARG A 90 -4.85 8.58 10.20
C ARG A 90 -5.40 8.32 11.61
N GLU A 91 -5.40 7.06 12.04
CA GLU A 91 -5.90 6.66 13.36
C GLU A 91 -4.92 6.98 14.48
N ASN A 92 -3.60 6.92 14.21
CA ASN A 92 -2.54 7.05 15.21
C ASN A 92 -1.82 8.41 15.24
N ASN A 93 -2.09 9.32 14.29
CA ASN A 93 -1.56 10.70 14.32
C ASN A 93 -2.61 11.74 14.80
N LYS A 94 -3.59 11.33 15.61
CA LYS A 94 -4.49 12.23 16.36
C LYS A 94 -3.93 12.48 17.75
#